data_AF-A0A4V6JMH6-F1
#
_entry.id   AF-A0A4V6JMH6-F1
#
_cell.length_a   1.000
_cell.length_b   1.000
_cell.length_c   1.000
_cell.angle_alpha   90.00
_cell.angle_beta   90.00
_cell.angle_gamma   90.00
#
_symmetry.space_group_name_H-M   'P 1'
#
loop_
_entity.id
_entity.type
_entity.pdbx_description
1 polymer ?
#
loop_
_entity_poly.entity_id
_entity_poly.type
_entity_poly.pdbx_seq_one_letter_code
_entity_poly.pdbx_strand_id
1 'polypeptide(L)'
;MERVSIVERPDWREKATEYGFNFHTMYGEPYWCEDAYYKLTLAQVEKLEAVTAELHQMCLKVVEKVIASDELLTKFRIPKHTWSFVRQSWQTHQPSLYSRLDLAWDGTGEPKMLENNADTPTSLYEAAFFQWIWLEDQLNAGHLPEGSDQFNSLQEKLIERFAELREQHGFSLLHFACCRDTVEDRGTVQYLQDCAAEAEVASEFLYIEDIGLGEKGQFTDTQDQVISNLFKLYPWEYMLREVFSTKLEDAGVRWLEPAWKSIISNKALLPMLWEMFPDHPNLLPAYFAEDDYPPMDKYVKKADFLPRRCQRVDYRKR
;
A
#
# COMPACT_ATOMS: atom_id res chain seq x y z
N MET A 1 8.68 23.64 0.67
CA MET A 1 7.31 23.23 0.37
C MET A 1 6.43 24.41 0.72
N GLU A 2 5.69 24.92 -0.24
CA GLU A 2 4.88 26.14 -0.10
C GLU A 2 3.43 25.81 -0.42
N ARG A 3 2.50 26.12 0.50
CA ARG A 3 1.07 26.01 0.22
C ARG A 3 0.60 27.26 -0.52
N VAL A 4 0.05 27.09 -1.71
CA VAL A 4 -0.46 28.18 -2.56
C VAL A 4 -1.96 28.00 -2.71
N SER A 5 -2.74 29.01 -2.30
CA SER A 5 -4.19 29.01 -2.50
C SER A 5 -4.53 29.15 -3.98
N ILE A 6 -5.57 28.47 -4.42
CA ILE A 6 -6.06 28.48 -5.81
C ILE A 6 -7.59 28.39 -5.82
N VAL A 7 -8.20 28.81 -6.92
CA VAL A 7 -9.65 28.68 -7.11
C VAL A 7 -9.94 27.23 -7.53
N GLU A 8 -10.91 26.61 -6.85
CA GLU A 8 -11.40 25.26 -7.22
C GLU A 8 -11.96 25.27 -8.64
N ARG A 9 -11.79 24.16 -9.39
CA ARG A 9 -12.41 24.06 -10.72
C ARG A 9 -13.93 24.02 -10.56
N PRO A 10 -14.72 24.81 -11.32
CA PRO A 10 -16.16 24.92 -11.08
C PRO A 10 -16.92 23.60 -11.27
N ASP A 11 -16.39 22.71 -12.11
CA ASP A 11 -16.96 21.42 -12.54
C ASP A 11 -16.28 20.20 -11.89
N TRP A 12 -15.42 20.38 -10.88
CA TRP A 12 -14.57 19.29 -10.37
C TRP A 12 -15.36 18.08 -9.85
N ARG A 13 -16.55 18.30 -9.26
CA ARG A 13 -17.42 17.23 -8.74
C ARG A 13 -18.09 16.44 -9.87
N GLU A 14 -18.45 17.12 -10.95
CA GLU A 14 -19.02 16.49 -12.14
C GLU A 14 -17.97 15.62 -12.81
N LYS A 15 -16.74 16.13 -12.97
CA LYS A 15 -15.57 15.37 -13.41
C LYS A 15 -15.23 14.21 -12.49
N ALA A 16 -15.24 14.41 -11.18
CA ALA A 16 -15.03 13.33 -10.22
C ALA A 16 -16.03 12.19 -10.43
N THR A 17 -17.30 12.51 -10.68
CA THR A 17 -18.32 11.50 -10.99
C THR A 17 -18.07 10.82 -12.34
N GLU A 18 -17.74 11.59 -13.38
CA GLU A 18 -17.44 11.08 -14.73
C GLU A 18 -16.28 10.08 -14.73
N TYR A 19 -15.22 10.39 -13.98
CA TYR A 19 -14.03 9.56 -13.87
C TYR A 19 -14.09 8.51 -12.75
N GLY A 20 -15.25 8.31 -12.11
CA GLY A 20 -15.48 7.26 -11.12
C GLY A 20 -14.90 7.53 -9.72
N PHE A 21 -14.48 8.76 -9.42
CA PHE A 21 -14.02 9.20 -8.10
C PHE A 21 -15.17 9.40 -7.11
N ASN A 22 -15.91 8.33 -6.80
CA ASN A 22 -17.14 8.38 -5.98
C ASN A 22 -16.90 8.60 -4.48
N PHE A 23 -15.66 8.81 -4.06
CA PHE A 23 -15.25 8.94 -2.66
C PHE A 23 -14.50 10.26 -2.38
N HIS A 24 -14.70 11.26 -3.25
CA HIS A 24 -14.17 12.62 -3.07
C HIS A 24 -14.74 13.35 -1.83
N THR A 25 -15.84 12.84 -1.27
CA THR A 25 -16.46 13.28 -0.01
C THR A 25 -16.81 12.05 0.81
N MET A 26 -16.26 11.95 2.01
CA MET A 26 -16.46 10.80 2.89
C MET A 26 -17.07 11.27 4.22
N TYR A 27 -18.11 10.57 4.68
CA TYR A 27 -18.76 10.85 5.98
C TYR A 27 -19.27 12.30 6.15
N GLY A 28 -19.56 12.98 5.03
CA GLY A 28 -20.00 14.38 5.03
C GLY A 28 -18.86 15.42 4.99
N GLU A 29 -17.61 14.99 5.02
CA GLU A 29 -16.43 15.86 4.99
C GLU A 29 -15.68 15.75 3.64
N PRO A 30 -15.03 16.83 3.16
CA PRO A 30 -14.26 16.78 1.93
C PRO A 30 -13.03 15.88 2.11
N TYR A 31 -12.92 14.87 1.24
CA TYR A 31 -11.74 14.00 1.17
C TYR A 31 -10.73 14.54 0.15
N TRP A 32 -11.22 15.07 -0.98
CA TRP A 32 -10.44 15.83 -1.96
C TRP A 32 -10.71 17.34 -1.80
N CYS A 33 -9.65 18.15 -1.78
CA CYS A 33 -9.71 19.60 -1.65
C CYS A 33 -8.93 20.28 -2.79
N GLU A 34 -9.54 21.26 -3.46
CA GLU A 34 -8.90 22.01 -4.56
C GLU A 34 -8.62 23.48 -4.21
N ASP A 35 -8.79 23.87 -2.95
CA ASP A 35 -8.62 25.25 -2.48
C ASP A 35 -7.15 25.69 -2.41
N ALA A 36 -6.22 24.74 -2.51
CA ALA A 36 -4.78 24.97 -2.54
C ALA A 36 -4.02 23.80 -3.17
N TYR A 37 -2.79 24.08 -3.58
CA TYR A 37 -1.79 23.07 -3.92
C TYR A 37 -0.48 23.33 -3.19
N TYR A 38 0.38 22.31 -3.14
CA TYR A 38 1.73 22.45 -2.59
C TYR A 38 2.75 22.53 -3.72
N LYS A 39 3.53 23.61 -3.71
CA LYS A 39 4.66 23.82 -4.61
C LYS A 39 5.94 23.31 -3.95
N LEU A 40 6.67 22.47 -4.68
CA LEU A 40 7.98 21.97 -4.29
C LEU A 40 9.04 22.49 -5.26
N THR A 41 10.26 22.69 -4.77
CA THR A 41 11.42 22.89 -5.64
C THR A 41 11.95 21.54 -6.11
N LEU A 42 12.68 21.51 -7.23
CA LEU A 42 13.32 20.29 -7.71
C LEU A 42 14.22 19.64 -6.64
N ALA A 43 15.02 20.44 -5.93
CA ALA A 43 15.85 19.93 -4.84
C ALA A 43 15.04 19.30 -3.69
N GLN A 44 13.81 19.76 -3.44
CA GLN A 44 12.92 19.15 -2.46
C GLN A 44 12.36 17.81 -2.95
N VAL A 45 12.03 17.73 -4.24
CA VAL A 45 11.61 16.50 -4.91
C VAL A 45 12.72 15.45 -4.88
N GLU A 46 13.92 15.78 -5.36
CA GLU A 46 15.09 14.88 -5.38
C GLU A 46 15.44 14.38 -3.98
N LYS A 47 15.29 15.25 -2.96
CA LYS A 47 15.49 14.85 -1.57
C LYS A 47 14.48 13.81 -1.11
N LEU A 48 13.19 13.98 -1.43
CA LEU A 48 12.16 13.01 -1.09
C LEU A 48 12.41 11.67 -1.80
N GLU A 49 12.81 11.69 -3.06
CA GLU A 49 13.14 10.47 -3.81
C GLU A 49 14.31 9.72 -3.16
N ALA A 50 15.40 10.41 -2.84
CA ALA A 50 16.57 9.82 -2.18
C ALA A 50 16.21 9.23 -0.80
N VAL A 51 15.50 10.01 0.03
CA VAL A 51 15.10 9.58 1.38
C VAL A 51 14.15 8.39 1.33
N THR A 52 13.15 8.40 0.45
CA THR A 52 12.20 7.29 0.34
C THR A 52 12.85 6.02 -0.19
N ALA A 53 13.80 6.13 -1.12
CA ALA A 53 14.60 5.00 -1.60
C ALA A 53 15.47 4.40 -0.47
N GLU A 54 16.17 5.22 0.30
CA GLU A 54 16.99 4.78 1.43
C GLU A 54 16.15 4.11 2.52
N LEU A 55 15.05 4.75 2.95
CA LEU A 55 14.13 4.20 3.93
C LEU A 55 13.54 2.85 3.47
N HIS A 56 13.25 2.70 2.18
CA HIS A 56 12.80 1.43 1.63
C HIS A 56 13.86 0.33 1.78
N GLN A 57 15.13 0.62 1.43
CA GLN A 57 16.23 -0.34 1.62
C GLN A 57 16.42 -0.73 3.10
N MET A 58 16.31 0.23 4.02
CA MET A 58 16.35 -0.03 5.45
C MET A 58 15.20 -0.96 5.89
N CYS A 59 13.99 -0.74 5.38
CA CYS A 59 12.85 -1.62 5.64
C CYS A 59 13.12 -3.06 5.17
N LEU A 60 13.73 -3.25 3.98
CA LEU A 60 14.10 -4.57 3.48
C LEU A 60 15.15 -5.26 4.36
N LYS A 61 16.09 -4.50 4.95
CA LYS A 61 17.03 -5.03 5.95
C LYS A 61 16.36 -5.50 7.24
N VAL A 62 15.29 -4.81 7.66
CA VAL A 62 14.46 -5.29 8.78
C VAL A 62 13.79 -6.62 8.42
N VAL A 63 13.27 -6.77 7.20
CA VAL A 63 12.70 -8.07 6.74
C VAL A 63 13.73 -9.19 6.86
N GLU A 64 14.93 -8.99 6.33
CA GLU A 64 16.04 -9.96 6.38
C GLU A 64 16.37 -10.37 7.83
N LYS A 65 16.40 -9.42 8.77
CA LYS A 65 16.64 -9.71 10.19
C LYS A 65 15.46 -10.45 10.86
N VAL A 66 14.23 -10.02 10.60
CA VAL A 66 13.02 -10.57 11.24
C VAL A 66 12.75 -11.99 10.77
N ILE A 67 12.83 -12.27 9.46
CA ILE A 67 12.58 -13.63 8.93
C ILE A 67 13.60 -14.65 9.47
N ALA A 68 14.80 -14.22 9.87
CA ALA A 68 15.83 -15.10 10.44
C ALA A 68 15.65 -15.40 11.94
N SER A 69 14.64 -14.83 12.63
CA SER A 69 14.46 -14.97 14.08
C SER A 69 13.02 -15.25 14.48
N ASP A 70 12.80 -16.42 15.12
CA ASP A 70 11.50 -16.79 15.71
C ASP A 70 11.06 -15.80 16.80
N GLU A 71 12.00 -15.25 17.56
CA GLU A 71 11.73 -14.24 18.59
C GLU A 71 11.23 -12.94 17.97
N LEU A 72 11.86 -12.48 16.88
CA LEU A 72 11.43 -11.27 16.18
C LEU A 72 10.09 -11.48 15.47
N LEU A 73 9.85 -12.64 14.84
CA LEU A 73 8.54 -12.97 14.29
C LEU A 73 7.44 -12.93 15.37
N THR A 74 7.78 -13.33 16.60
CA THR A 74 6.89 -13.21 17.77
C THR A 74 6.67 -11.75 18.17
N LYS A 75 7.73 -10.90 18.20
CA LYS A 75 7.61 -9.45 18.47
C LYS A 75 6.77 -8.72 17.41
N PHE A 76 6.88 -9.11 16.13
CA PHE A 76 6.01 -8.65 15.03
C PHE A 76 4.61 -9.26 15.07
N ARG A 77 4.32 -10.08 16.09
CA ARG A 77 3.04 -10.75 16.29
C ARG A 77 2.62 -11.59 15.07
N ILE A 78 3.56 -12.15 14.32
CA ILE A 78 3.21 -13.05 13.20
C ILE A 78 2.81 -14.40 13.81
N PRO A 79 1.64 -14.98 13.46
CA PRO A 79 1.21 -16.27 13.98
C PRO A 79 2.20 -17.39 13.65
N LYS A 80 2.54 -18.22 14.65
CA LYS A 80 3.60 -19.24 14.52
C LYS A 80 3.38 -20.23 13.36
N HIS A 81 2.12 -20.60 13.08
CA HIS A 81 1.79 -21.53 12.01
C HIS A 81 1.99 -20.95 10.60
N THR A 82 2.17 -19.63 10.45
CA THR A 82 2.40 -18.98 9.15
C THR A 82 3.86 -18.56 8.93
N TRP A 83 4.76 -18.83 9.86
CA TRP A 83 6.17 -18.41 9.75
C TRP A 83 6.87 -18.99 8.52
N SER A 84 6.60 -20.26 8.18
CA SER A 84 7.14 -20.91 6.97
C SER A 84 6.74 -20.12 5.72
N PHE A 85 5.44 -19.87 5.57
CA PHE A 85 4.86 -19.12 4.47
C PHE A 85 5.46 -17.70 4.32
N VAL A 86 5.58 -16.95 5.43
CA VAL A 86 6.18 -15.61 5.42
C VAL A 86 7.66 -15.66 5.04
N ARG A 87 8.44 -16.58 5.64
CA ARG A 87 9.87 -16.77 5.32
C ARG A 87 10.09 -17.12 3.85
N GLN A 88 9.31 -18.07 3.34
CA GLN A 88 9.41 -18.53 1.98
C GLN A 88 9.18 -17.39 0.99
N SER A 89 8.19 -16.53 1.24
CA SER A 89 7.91 -15.39 0.35
C SER A 89 9.12 -14.44 0.19
N TRP A 90 9.93 -14.27 1.23
CA TRP A 90 11.18 -13.49 1.16
C TRP A 90 12.31 -14.28 0.48
N GLN A 91 12.52 -15.52 0.90
CA GLN A 91 13.61 -16.37 0.42
C GLN A 91 13.51 -16.71 -1.06
N THR A 92 12.29 -16.81 -1.60
CA THR A 92 12.06 -17.01 -3.03
C THR A 92 11.92 -15.70 -3.81
N HIS A 93 12.28 -14.56 -3.20
CA HIS A 93 12.24 -13.24 -3.82
C HIS A 93 10.89 -12.90 -4.49
N GLN A 94 9.77 -13.17 -3.81
CA GLN A 94 8.46 -12.87 -4.39
C GLN A 94 8.32 -11.35 -4.63
N PRO A 95 7.86 -10.95 -5.83
CA PRO A 95 7.84 -9.55 -6.22
C PRO A 95 6.73 -8.78 -5.47
N SER A 96 6.98 -7.48 -5.27
CA SER A 96 6.01 -6.50 -4.77
C SER A 96 5.57 -5.53 -5.86
N LEU A 97 4.45 -4.82 -5.64
CA LEU A 97 3.95 -3.78 -6.54
C LEU A 97 4.30 -2.37 -6.03
N TYR A 98 3.86 -1.99 -4.83
CA TYR A 98 4.04 -0.64 -4.29
C TYR A 98 3.97 -0.55 -2.76
N SER A 99 4.30 0.62 -2.22
CA SER A 99 4.13 0.98 -0.81
C SER A 99 3.95 2.49 -0.66
N ARG A 100 3.24 2.93 0.39
CA ARG A 100 3.08 4.35 0.74
C ARG A 100 3.79 4.63 2.07
N LEU A 101 4.86 5.42 2.01
CA LEU A 101 5.55 5.92 3.20
C LEU A 101 4.88 7.20 3.67
N ASP A 102 4.51 7.25 4.95
CA ASP A 102 3.97 8.47 5.54
C ASP A 102 5.13 9.22 6.22
N LEU A 103 5.40 10.44 5.76
CA LEU A 103 6.50 11.28 6.24
C LEU A 103 5.97 12.55 6.88
N ALA A 104 6.62 13.01 7.95
CA ALA A 104 6.48 14.35 8.49
C ALA A 104 7.61 15.24 7.98
N TRP A 105 7.27 16.28 7.23
CA TRP A 105 8.23 17.22 6.68
C TRP A 105 7.59 18.57 6.35
N ASP A 106 8.27 19.67 6.64
CA ASP A 106 7.81 21.04 6.32
C ASP A 106 8.46 21.63 5.05
N GLY A 107 9.28 20.82 4.35
CA GLY A 107 10.07 21.25 3.20
C GLY A 107 11.47 21.77 3.55
N THR A 108 11.83 21.79 4.84
CA THR A 108 13.15 22.12 5.36
C THR A 108 13.66 21.02 6.29
N GLY A 109 14.98 20.91 6.48
CA GLY A 109 15.55 19.83 7.30
C GLY A 109 15.26 18.43 6.72
N GLU A 110 15.17 17.42 7.60
CA GLU A 110 15.06 16.01 7.23
C GLU A 110 13.63 15.48 7.36
N PRO A 111 13.05 14.86 6.30
CA PRO A 111 11.78 14.16 6.41
C PRO A 111 11.86 13.04 7.45
N LYS A 112 10.86 12.95 8.33
CA LYS A 112 10.79 11.92 9.38
C LYS A 112 9.75 10.86 9.04
N MET A 113 10.16 9.60 9.00
CA MET A 113 9.27 8.47 8.73
C MET A 113 8.31 8.24 9.91
N LEU A 114 7.01 8.18 9.60
CA LEU A 114 5.96 7.91 10.57
C LEU A 114 5.47 6.46 10.50
N GLU A 115 5.30 5.92 9.30
CA GLU A 115 4.94 4.52 9.04
C GLU A 115 5.19 4.13 7.58
N ASN A 116 5.09 2.83 7.30
CA ASN A 116 5.12 2.26 5.97
C ASN A 116 3.84 1.48 5.73
N ASN A 117 2.92 2.04 4.95
CA ASN A 117 1.74 1.35 4.49
C ASN A 117 2.16 0.48 3.29
N ALA A 118 2.60 -0.74 3.57
CA ALA A 118 3.25 -1.58 2.56
C ALA A 118 2.37 -2.66 1.94
N ASP A 119 1.23 -3.00 2.56
CA ASP A 119 0.41 -4.17 2.23
C ASP A 119 -0.93 -3.79 1.58
N THR A 120 -1.60 -2.77 2.12
CA THR A 120 -2.89 -2.28 1.61
C THR A 120 -2.91 -0.75 1.46
N PRO A 121 -1.96 -0.15 0.70
CA PRO A 121 -1.89 1.29 0.59
C PRO A 121 -3.00 1.81 -0.35
N THR A 122 -3.76 2.82 0.07
CA THR A 122 -4.73 3.52 -0.78
C THR A 122 -4.17 4.87 -1.26
N SER A 123 -5.01 5.75 -1.80
CA SER A 123 -4.63 7.08 -2.32
C SER A 123 -3.88 7.08 -3.66
N LEU A 124 -3.83 5.94 -4.36
CA LEU A 124 -3.17 5.83 -5.66
C LEU A 124 -3.93 6.55 -6.76
N TYR A 125 -5.23 6.31 -6.87
CA TYR A 125 -6.06 6.90 -7.92
C TYR A 125 -6.03 8.43 -7.84
N GLU A 126 -6.12 8.96 -6.62
CA GLU A 126 -6.09 10.39 -6.34
C GLU A 126 -4.75 11.01 -6.78
N ALA A 127 -3.63 10.41 -6.36
CA ALA A 127 -2.30 10.96 -6.61
C ALA A 127 -1.80 10.77 -8.04
N ALA A 128 -2.17 9.66 -8.69
CA ALA A 128 -1.64 9.28 -9.99
C ALA A 128 -2.51 9.77 -11.16
N PHE A 129 -3.84 9.78 -10.99
CA PHE A 129 -4.77 10.08 -12.07
C PHE A 129 -5.54 11.38 -11.83
N PHE A 130 -6.25 11.51 -10.71
CA PHE A 130 -7.12 12.67 -10.51
C PHE A 130 -6.33 13.98 -10.31
N GLN A 131 -5.18 13.90 -9.65
CA GLN A 131 -4.22 15.01 -9.55
C GLN A 131 -3.70 15.46 -10.92
N TRP A 132 -3.49 14.53 -11.86
CA TRP A 132 -3.05 14.86 -13.21
C TRP A 132 -4.13 15.64 -13.97
N ILE A 133 -5.39 15.19 -13.93
CA ILE A 133 -6.52 15.93 -14.52
C ILE A 133 -6.62 17.32 -13.91
N TRP A 134 -6.46 17.44 -12.59
CA TRP A 134 -6.44 18.74 -11.91
C TRP A 134 -5.33 19.66 -12.45
N LEU A 135 -4.12 19.13 -12.62
CA LEU A 135 -2.98 19.88 -13.16
C LEU A 135 -3.25 20.37 -14.58
N GLU A 136 -3.71 19.47 -15.47
CA GLU A 136 -3.99 19.80 -16.87
C GLU A 136 -5.09 20.86 -16.99
N ASP A 137 -6.19 20.70 -16.26
CA ASP A 137 -7.29 21.67 -16.28
C ASP A 137 -6.87 23.05 -15.78
N GLN A 138 -6.10 23.12 -14.69
CA GLN A 138 -5.65 24.39 -14.14
C GLN A 138 -4.60 25.06 -15.03
N LEU A 139 -3.76 24.29 -15.73
CA LEU A 139 -2.88 24.81 -16.78
C LEU A 139 -3.68 25.37 -17.96
N ASN A 140 -4.67 24.62 -18.45
CA ASN A 140 -5.53 25.03 -19.57
C ASN A 140 -6.36 26.28 -19.22
N ALA A 141 -6.78 26.44 -17.97
CA ALA A 141 -7.45 27.63 -17.46
C ALA A 141 -6.50 28.84 -17.27
N GLY A 142 -5.19 28.65 -17.40
CA GLY A 142 -4.19 29.69 -17.17
C GLY A 142 -4.00 30.05 -15.69
N HIS A 143 -4.42 29.18 -14.77
CA HIS A 143 -4.28 29.38 -13.32
C HIS A 143 -2.93 28.92 -12.78
N LEU A 144 -2.17 28.14 -13.54
CA LEU A 144 -0.82 27.69 -13.20
C LEU A 144 0.22 28.28 -14.15
N PRO A 145 1.47 28.52 -13.67
CA PRO A 145 2.57 28.92 -14.53
C PRO A 145 2.83 27.93 -15.66
N GLU A 146 3.23 28.42 -16.83
CA GLU A 146 3.64 27.59 -17.96
C GLU A 146 4.82 26.67 -17.55
N GLY A 147 4.73 25.39 -17.93
CA GLY A 147 5.71 24.38 -17.55
C GLY A 147 5.60 23.86 -16.11
N SER A 148 4.49 24.13 -15.41
CA SER A 148 4.19 23.43 -14.15
C SER A 148 3.97 21.94 -14.41
N ASP A 149 4.42 21.11 -13.47
CA ASP A 149 4.32 19.65 -13.54
C ASP A 149 4.03 19.07 -12.15
N GLN A 150 3.67 17.79 -12.08
CA GLN A 150 3.53 17.04 -10.85
C GLN A 150 4.84 16.33 -10.45
N PHE A 151 4.97 16.05 -9.15
CA PHE A 151 6.13 15.34 -8.60
C PHE A 151 6.23 13.87 -9.03
N ASN A 152 5.10 13.20 -9.29
CA ASN A 152 5.07 11.75 -9.40
C ASN A 152 4.82 11.26 -10.83
N SER A 153 5.30 10.06 -11.11
CA SER A 153 5.06 9.26 -12.33
C SER A 153 4.46 7.90 -11.98
N LEU A 154 3.49 7.90 -11.06
CA LEU A 154 2.94 6.68 -10.48
C LEU A 154 2.26 5.79 -11.52
N GLN A 155 1.47 6.38 -12.42
CA GLN A 155 0.73 5.62 -13.42
C GLN A 155 1.68 4.90 -14.38
N GLU A 156 2.65 5.62 -14.93
CA GLU A 156 3.65 5.07 -15.86
C GLU A 156 4.44 3.95 -15.18
N LYS A 157 4.92 4.17 -13.96
CA LYS A 157 5.67 3.16 -13.20
C LYS A 157 4.84 1.95 -12.82
N LEU A 158 3.54 2.11 -12.56
CA LEU A 158 2.63 0.99 -12.28
C LEU A 158 2.41 0.14 -13.53
N ILE A 159 2.19 0.76 -14.69
CA ILE A 159 2.03 0.07 -15.98
C ILE A 159 3.32 -0.70 -16.31
N GLU A 160 4.49 -0.04 -16.23
CA GLU A 160 5.79 -0.68 -16.43
C GLU A 160 5.98 -1.86 -15.46
N ARG A 161 5.64 -1.69 -14.18
CA ARG A 161 5.76 -2.74 -13.19
C ARG A 161 4.83 -3.93 -13.47
N PHE A 162 3.61 -3.71 -13.94
CA PHE A 162 2.72 -4.80 -14.33
C PHE A 162 3.24 -5.55 -15.56
N ALA A 163 3.83 -4.86 -16.54
CA ALA A 163 4.48 -5.49 -17.68
C ALA A 163 5.64 -6.40 -17.23
N GLU A 164 6.49 -5.93 -16.32
CA GLU A 164 7.56 -6.74 -15.71
C GLU A 164 7.00 -7.98 -14.97
N LEU A 165 5.94 -7.80 -14.17
CA LEU A 165 5.29 -8.90 -13.44
C LEU A 165 4.76 -9.98 -14.40
N ARG A 166 4.17 -9.57 -15.52
CA ARG A 166 3.69 -10.47 -16.58
C ARG A 166 4.83 -11.27 -17.18
N GLU A 167 5.88 -10.58 -17.63
CA GLU A 167 6.97 -11.15 -18.44
C GLU A 167 7.93 -12.01 -17.62
N GLN A 168 8.21 -11.61 -16.37
CA GLN A 168 9.27 -12.20 -15.57
C GLN A 168 8.76 -13.06 -14.41
N HIS A 169 7.52 -12.84 -13.97
CA HIS A 169 6.98 -13.46 -12.76
C HIS A 169 5.71 -14.31 -12.99
N GLY A 170 5.20 -14.38 -14.23
CA GLY A 170 4.09 -15.26 -14.59
C GLY A 170 2.70 -14.74 -14.18
N PHE A 171 2.56 -13.42 -13.99
CA PHE A 171 1.29 -12.76 -13.73
C PHE A 171 0.51 -12.52 -15.04
N SER A 172 0.09 -13.59 -15.72
CA SER A 172 -0.66 -13.49 -16.99
C SER A 172 -2.15 -13.23 -16.80
N LEU A 173 -2.75 -13.83 -15.76
CA LEU A 173 -4.09 -13.54 -15.26
C LEU A 173 -3.98 -13.17 -13.78
N LEU A 174 -4.40 -11.96 -13.42
CA LEU A 174 -4.35 -11.43 -12.06
C LEU A 174 -5.76 -11.19 -11.53
N HIS A 175 -6.14 -11.93 -10.49
CA HIS A 175 -7.35 -11.60 -9.75
C HIS A 175 -7.07 -10.40 -8.86
N PHE A 176 -7.99 -9.46 -8.78
CA PHE A 176 -7.95 -8.37 -7.82
C PHE A 176 -9.10 -8.48 -6.84
N ALA A 177 -8.80 -8.31 -5.55
CA ALA A 177 -9.79 -8.40 -4.50
C ALA A 177 -9.74 -7.23 -3.52
N CYS A 178 -10.92 -6.81 -3.06
CA CYS A 178 -11.10 -5.93 -1.92
C CYS A 178 -12.30 -6.40 -1.09
N CYS A 179 -12.57 -5.71 0.02
CA CYS A 179 -13.75 -5.96 0.83
C CYS A 179 -15.00 -5.40 0.11
N ARG A 180 -16.18 -5.95 0.38
CA ARG A 180 -17.41 -5.55 -0.35
C ARG A 180 -17.88 -4.13 -0.06
N ASP A 181 -17.79 -3.71 1.19
CA ASP A 181 -18.41 -2.48 1.66
C ASP A 181 -17.44 -1.29 1.69
N THR A 182 -16.41 -1.31 0.84
CA THR A 182 -15.35 -0.28 0.79
C THR A 182 -15.26 0.36 -0.60
N VAL A 183 -15.92 1.49 -0.78
CA VAL A 183 -15.93 2.24 -2.06
C VAL A 183 -14.52 2.69 -2.45
N GLU A 184 -13.73 3.17 -1.48
CA GLU A 184 -12.32 3.58 -1.68
C GLU A 184 -11.46 2.42 -2.20
N ASP A 185 -11.51 1.26 -1.53
CA ASP A 185 -10.71 0.10 -1.93
C ASP A 185 -11.17 -0.41 -3.31
N ARG A 186 -12.47 -0.38 -3.61
CA ARG A 186 -12.96 -0.78 -4.95
C ARG A 186 -12.45 0.17 -6.04
N GLY A 187 -12.46 1.47 -5.77
CA GLY A 187 -11.90 2.48 -6.69
C GLY A 187 -10.39 2.28 -6.91
N THR A 188 -9.65 2.04 -5.84
CA THR A 188 -8.20 1.76 -5.92
C THR A 188 -7.92 0.47 -6.70
N VAL A 189 -8.70 -0.59 -6.46
CA VAL A 189 -8.58 -1.85 -7.22
C VAL A 189 -8.90 -1.63 -8.69
N GLN A 190 -9.98 -0.91 -9.02
CA GLN A 190 -10.33 -0.63 -10.42
C GLN A 190 -9.21 0.13 -11.13
N TYR A 191 -8.65 1.16 -10.49
CA TYR A 191 -7.50 1.90 -11.03
C TYR A 191 -6.29 0.99 -11.33
N LEU A 192 -5.99 0.05 -10.43
CA LEU A 192 -4.92 -0.93 -10.65
C LEU A 192 -5.26 -1.92 -11.75
N GLN A 193 -6.53 -2.31 -11.93
CA GLN A 193 -6.97 -3.13 -13.06
C GLN A 193 -6.77 -2.38 -14.38
N ASP A 194 -7.05 -1.07 -14.42
CA ASP A 194 -6.85 -0.25 -15.62
C ASP A 194 -5.35 -0.17 -15.97
N CYS A 195 -4.48 0.06 -14.97
CA CYS A 195 -3.02 0.02 -15.17
C CYS A 195 -2.53 -1.37 -15.65
N ALA A 196 -3.09 -2.44 -15.09
CA ALA A 196 -2.76 -3.80 -15.51
C ALA A 196 -3.22 -4.09 -16.94
N ALA A 197 -4.39 -3.58 -17.35
CA ALA A 197 -4.91 -3.72 -18.69
C ALA A 197 -4.06 -2.98 -19.74
N GLU A 198 -3.58 -1.78 -19.43
CA GLU A 198 -2.61 -1.04 -20.26
C GLU A 198 -1.27 -1.79 -20.39
N ALA A 199 -0.89 -2.55 -19.36
CA ALA A 199 0.24 -3.47 -19.38
C ALA A 199 -0.08 -4.86 -19.99
N GLU A 200 -1.26 -5.00 -20.60
CA GLU A 200 -1.76 -6.24 -21.23
C GLU A 200 -1.74 -7.46 -20.28
N VAL A 201 -2.03 -7.23 -19.00
CA VAL A 201 -2.28 -8.26 -17.98
C VAL A 201 -3.79 -8.48 -17.90
N ALA A 202 -4.26 -9.69 -18.20
CA ALA A 202 -5.66 -10.03 -18.02
C ALA A 202 -6.01 -9.96 -16.53
N SER A 203 -7.17 -9.39 -16.20
CA SER A 203 -7.61 -9.26 -14.81
C SER A 203 -9.07 -9.62 -14.61
N GLU A 204 -9.36 -10.13 -13.42
CA GLU A 204 -10.71 -10.45 -12.94
C GLU A 204 -10.89 -9.84 -11.56
N PHE A 205 -12.12 -9.43 -11.24
CA PHE A 205 -12.44 -8.87 -9.93
C PHE A 205 -13.33 -9.80 -9.12
N LEU A 206 -13.06 -9.92 -7.82
CA LEU A 206 -13.94 -10.57 -6.85
C LEU A 206 -13.81 -9.93 -5.48
N TYR A 207 -14.82 -10.07 -4.64
CA TYR A 207 -14.72 -9.69 -3.24
C TYR A 207 -13.96 -10.76 -2.45
N ILE A 208 -13.22 -10.35 -1.41
CA ILE A 208 -12.49 -11.27 -0.52
C ILE A 208 -13.44 -12.33 0.08
N GLU A 209 -14.65 -11.89 0.41
CA GLU A 209 -15.75 -12.69 0.94
C GLU A 209 -16.26 -13.75 -0.04
N ASP A 210 -16.03 -13.56 -1.34
CA ASP A 210 -16.49 -14.48 -2.38
C ASP A 210 -15.48 -15.58 -2.71
N ILE A 211 -14.24 -15.48 -2.21
CA ILE A 211 -13.19 -16.46 -2.46
C ILE A 211 -13.64 -17.82 -1.88
N GLY A 212 -13.65 -18.83 -2.75
CA GLY A 212 -13.98 -20.21 -2.39
C GLY A 212 -12.75 -21.00 -1.95
N LEU A 213 -12.98 -22.12 -1.26
CA LEU A 213 -11.96 -23.14 -0.99
C LEU A 213 -12.38 -24.43 -1.69
N GLY A 214 -11.63 -24.82 -2.72
CA GLY A 214 -11.84 -26.07 -3.45
C GLY A 214 -11.42 -27.31 -2.64
N GLU A 215 -11.86 -28.49 -3.08
CA GLU A 215 -11.65 -29.77 -2.38
C GLU A 215 -10.17 -30.12 -2.15
N LYS A 216 -9.29 -29.63 -3.04
CA LYS A 216 -7.83 -29.83 -2.96
C LYS A 216 -7.10 -28.76 -2.14
N GLY A 217 -7.82 -27.87 -1.47
CA GLY A 217 -7.25 -26.77 -0.68
C GLY A 217 -6.82 -25.54 -1.51
N GLN A 218 -7.20 -25.48 -2.79
CA GLN A 218 -6.95 -24.36 -3.68
C GLN A 218 -8.01 -23.26 -3.48
N PHE A 219 -7.63 -21.99 -3.62
CA PHE A 219 -8.60 -20.90 -3.66
C PHE A 219 -9.24 -20.79 -5.04
N THR A 220 -10.53 -20.50 -5.08
CA THR A 220 -11.29 -20.38 -6.34
C THR A 220 -12.10 -19.08 -6.40
N ASP A 221 -12.34 -18.60 -7.62
CA ASP A 221 -13.22 -17.46 -7.88
C ASP A 221 -14.71 -17.84 -7.82
N THR A 222 -15.59 -16.96 -8.29
CA THR A 222 -17.04 -17.20 -8.29
C THR A 222 -17.54 -18.17 -9.38
N GLN A 223 -16.66 -18.53 -10.31
CA GLN A 223 -16.88 -19.42 -11.44
C GLN A 223 -16.09 -20.74 -11.29
N ASP A 224 -15.52 -20.99 -10.11
CA ASP A 224 -14.71 -22.17 -9.77
C ASP A 224 -13.39 -22.30 -10.50
N GLN A 225 -12.90 -21.20 -11.06
CA GLN A 225 -11.54 -21.17 -11.59
C GLN A 225 -10.55 -21.06 -10.43
N VAL A 226 -9.47 -21.81 -10.52
CA VAL A 226 -8.39 -21.76 -9.53
C VAL A 226 -7.69 -20.41 -9.63
N ILE A 227 -7.64 -19.70 -8.50
CA ILE A 227 -6.91 -18.44 -8.39
C ILE A 227 -5.43 -18.76 -8.30
N SER A 228 -4.65 -18.36 -9.30
CA SER A 228 -3.20 -18.61 -9.35
C SER A 228 -2.38 -17.37 -8.99
N ASN A 229 -2.84 -16.17 -9.33
CA ASN A 229 -2.24 -14.90 -8.94
C ASN A 229 -3.33 -13.98 -8.37
N LEU A 230 -3.07 -13.34 -7.23
CA LEU A 230 -4.06 -12.53 -6.53
C LEU A 230 -3.44 -11.25 -5.95
N PHE A 231 -3.97 -10.10 -6.39
CA PHE A 231 -3.81 -8.83 -5.71
C PHE A 231 -4.92 -8.60 -4.68
N LYS A 232 -4.60 -8.05 -3.51
CA LYS A 232 -5.60 -7.79 -2.47
C LYS A 232 -5.42 -6.46 -1.72
N LEU A 233 -6.51 -5.71 -1.58
CA LEU A 233 -6.68 -4.73 -0.50
C LEU A 233 -7.34 -5.40 0.71
N TYR A 234 -6.63 -6.37 1.28
CA TYR A 234 -7.02 -7.04 2.52
C TYR A 234 -5.79 -7.35 3.37
N PRO A 235 -5.67 -6.81 4.59
CA PRO A 235 -4.43 -6.90 5.35
C PRO A 235 -3.99 -8.33 5.66
N TRP A 236 -2.70 -8.62 5.45
CA TRP A 236 -2.04 -9.85 5.89
C TRP A 236 -2.25 -10.10 7.38
N GLU A 237 -2.28 -9.04 8.18
CA GLU A 237 -2.56 -9.11 9.61
C GLU A 237 -3.80 -9.97 9.93
N TYR A 238 -4.89 -9.78 9.17
CA TYR A 238 -6.12 -10.55 9.32
C TYR A 238 -6.00 -11.93 8.69
N MET A 239 -5.54 -11.99 7.43
CA MET A 239 -5.44 -13.26 6.71
C MET A 239 -4.62 -14.30 7.45
N LEU A 240 -3.53 -13.91 8.11
CA LEU A 240 -2.65 -14.84 8.82
C LEU A 240 -3.27 -15.39 10.12
N ARG A 241 -4.34 -14.77 10.64
CA ARG A 241 -5.02 -15.16 11.89
C ARG A 241 -6.33 -15.90 11.66
N GLU A 242 -6.82 -15.89 10.44
CA GLU A 242 -8.11 -16.50 10.14
C GLU A 242 -7.98 -18.00 9.95
N VAL A 243 -9.10 -18.72 10.06
CA VAL A 243 -9.11 -20.19 10.07
C VAL A 243 -8.49 -20.78 8.81
N PHE A 244 -8.65 -20.10 7.67
CA PHE A 244 -8.12 -20.53 6.38
C PHE A 244 -6.63 -20.18 6.16
N SER A 245 -5.99 -19.47 7.10
CA SER A 245 -4.55 -19.19 7.05
C SER A 245 -3.71 -20.47 6.90
N THR A 246 -4.22 -21.61 7.41
CA THR A 246 -3.60 -22.93 7.27
C THR A 246 -3.57 -23.46 5.83
N LYS A 247 -4.23 -22.77 4.88
CA LYS A 247 -4.27 -23.13 3.45
C LYS A 247 -3.40 -22.23 2.59
N LEU A 248 -2.89 -21.11 3.12
CA LEU A 248 -2.14 -20.13 2.34
C LEU A 248 -0.88 -20.72 1.68
N GLU A 249 -0.17 -21.60 2.38
CA GLU A 249 1.06 -22.24 1.90
C GLU A 249 0.76 -23.26 0.78
N ASP A 250 -0.31 -24.05 0.93
CA ASP A 250 -0.65 -25.13 0.00
C ASP A 250 -1.50 -24.69 -1.20
N ALA A 251 -2.16 -23.53 -1.13
CA ALA A 251 -3.11 -23.09 -2.14
C ALA A 251 -2.47 -22.76 -3.50
N GLY A 252 -1.14 -22.62 -3.56
CA GLY A 252 -0.40 -22.38 -4.80
C GLY A 252 -0.61 -20.98 -5.41
N VAL A 253 -1.09 -20.03 -4.60
CA VAL A 253 -1.34 -18.64 -5.04
C VAL A 253 -0.07 -17.80 -4.98
N ARG A 254 0.21 -17.06 -6.04
CA ARG A 254 1.18 -15.95 -6.02
C ARG A 254 0.46 -14.68 -5.54
N TRP A 255 0.85 -14.21 -4.36
CA TRP A 255 0.23 -13.05 -3.72
C TRP A 255 0.94 -11.76 -4.07
N LEU A 256 0.16 -10.73 -4.38
CA LEU A 256 0.62 -9.36 -4.61
C LEU A 256 -0.20 -8.42 -3.70
N GLU A 257 0.31 -7.83 -2.63
CA GLU A 257 1.66 -7.89 -2.10
C GLU A 257 2.01 -9.24 -1.46
N PRO A 258 3.29 -9.65 -1.49
CA PRO A 258 3.75 -10.92 -0.93
C PRO A 258 3.73 -10.94 0.60
N ALA A 259 3.75 -12.14 1.20
CA ALA A 259 3.54 -12.31 2.64
C ALA A 259 4.62 -11.65 3.52
N TRP A 260 5.84 -11.47 3.03
CA TRP A 260 6.91 -10.75 3.74
C TRP A 260 6.56 -9.28 3.99
N LYS A 261 5.63 -8.69 3.22
CA LYS A 261 5.12 -7.34 3.47
C LYS A 261 4.36 -7.19 4.77
N SER A 262 3.88 -8.30 5.36
CA SER A 262 3.33 -8.31 6.73
C SER A 262 4.32 -7.81 7.80
N ILE A 263 5.63 -7.85 7.52
CA ILE A 263 6.66 -7.32 8.41
C ILE A 263 6.75 -5.80 8.26
N ILE A 264 6.90 -5.29 7.04
CA ILE A 264 7.12 -3.85 6.80
C ILE A 264 5.84 -3.00 6.86
N SER A 265 4.65 -3.62 6.84
CA SER A 265 3.40 -2.94 7.15
C SER A 265 3.08 -2.87 8.65
N ASN A 266 3.83 -3.60 9.49
CA ASN A 266 3.61 -3.63 10.93
C ASN A 266 4.34 -2.48 11.62
N LYS A 267 3.72 -1.86 12.63
CA LYS A 267 4.32 -0.74 13.39
C LYS A 267 5.52 -1.15 14.25
N ALA A 268 5.70 -2.44 14.52
CA ALA A 268 6.94 -3.03 15.05
C ALA A 268 8.17 -2.77 14.15
N LEU A 269 7.96 -2.39 12.88
CA LEU A 269 9.01 -1.90 12.00
C LEU A 269 9.76 -0.69 12.59
N LEU A 270 9.06 0.25 13.25
CA LEU A 270 9.68 1.51 13.68
C LEU A 270 10.74 1.30 14.78
N PRO A 271 10.47 0.56 15.88
CA PRO A 271 11.52 0.23 16.84
C PRO A 271 12.68 -0.56 16.22
N MET A 272 12.40 -1.48 15.29
CA MET A 272 13.47 -2.23 14.61
C MET A 272 14.35 -1.34 13.74
N LEU A 273 13.76 -0.41 12.99
CA LEU A 273 14.51 0.58 12.22
C LEU A 273 15.39 1.42 13.14
N TRP A 274 14.84 1.89 14.27
CA TRP A 274 15.60 2.69 15.24
C TRP A 274 16.75 1.90 15.88
N GLU A 275 16.52 0.63 16.23
CA GLU A 275 17.56 -0.25 16.78
C GLU A 275 18.68 -0.52 15.76
N MET A 276 18.32 -0.80 14.51
CA MET A 276 19.27 -1.17 13.47
C MET A 276 20.03 0.02 12.88
N PHE A 277 19.43 1.20 12.90
CA PHE A 277 19.95 2.42 12.33
C PHE A 277 19.83 3.57 13.35
N PRO A 278 20.58 3.48 14.47
CA PRO A 278 20.49 4.46 15.54
C PRO A 278 20.86 5.86 15.03
N ASP A 279 20.13 6.87 15.51
CA ASP A 279 20.34 8.28 15.18
C ASP A 279 20.20 8.65 13.69
N HIS A 280 19.58 7.79 12.88
CA HIS A 280 19.36 8.09 11.47
C HIS A 280 18.53 9.38 11.28
N PRO A 281 18.95 10.30 10.39
CA PRO A 281 18.32 11.61 10.23
C PRO A 281 16.83 11.55 9.85
N ASN A 282 16.40 10.48 9.19
CA ASN A 282 15.00 10.31 8.77
C ASN A 282 14.15 9.44 9.72
N LEU A 283 14.71 8.96 10.83
CA LEU A 283 13.98 8.18 11.82
C LEU A 283 13.64 9.00 13.08
N LEU A 284 12.63 8.54 13.79
CA LEU A 284 12.26 9.00 15.12
C LEU A 284 12.59 7.90 16.14
N PRO A 285 13.01 8.25 17.37
CA PRO A 285 13.13 7.28 18.45
C PRO A 285 11.82 6.51 18.63
N ALA A 286 11.91 5.19 18.54
CA ALA A 286 10.79 4.29 18.66
C ALA A 286 11.22 3.06 19.46
N TYR A 287 10.32 2.61 20.34
CA TYR A 287 10.59 1.52 21.28
C TYR A 287 9.37 0.63 21.38
N PHE A 288 9.58 -0.67 21.62
CA PHE A 288 8.50 -1.55 22.02
C PHE A 288 8.01 -1.16 23.41
N ALA A 289 6.71 -1.17 23.62
CA ALA A 289 6.12 -0.79 24.91
C ALA A 289 6.50 -1.75 26.06
N GLU A 290 6.92 -2.97 25.73
CA GLU A 290 7.33 -4.03 26.65
C GLU A 290 8.83 -4.01 26.98
N ASP A 291 9.64 -3.26 26.22
CA ASP A 291 11.09 -3.15 26.42
C ASP A 291 11.44 -1.93 27.31
N ASP A 292 12.65 -1.89 27.87
CA ASP A 292 13.15 -0.71 28.57
C ASP A 292 13.49 0.42 27.57
N TYR A 293 13.00 1.64 27.84
CA TYR A 293 13.28 2.81 27.02
C TYR A 293 13.54 4.07 27.86
N PRO A 294 14.28 5.05 27.34
CA PRO A 294 14.55 6.31 28.04
C PRO A 294 13.25 7.06 28.38
N PRO A 295 13.23 7.86 29.46
CA PRO A 295 12.09 8.73 29.76
C PRO A 295 11.77 9.66 28.57
N MET A 296 10.49 9.74 28.20
CA MET A 296 10.02 10.57 27.09
C MET A 296 8.84 11.45 27.54
N ASP A 297 8.95 12.76 27.31
CA ASP A 297 7.89 13.72 27.66
C ASP A 297 6.75 13.77 26.64
N LYS A 298 7.06 13.47 25.37
CA LYS A 298 6.10 13.51 24.26
C LYS A 298 6.28 12.29 23.36
N TYR A 299 5.24 11.48 23.28
CA TYR A 299 5.23 10.29 22.44
C TYR A 299 3.81 9.96 22.00
N VAL A 300 3.69 9.16 20.94
CA VAL A 300 2.42 8.62 20.47
C VAL A 300 2.45 7.12 20.69
N LYS A 301 1.44 6.58 21.39
CA LYS A 301 1.22 5.13 21.44
C LYS A 301 0.51 4.73 20.14
N LYS A 302 1.15 3.86 19.37
CA LYS A 302 0.55 3.26 18.19
C LYS A 302 0.15 1.82 18.53
N ALA A 303 -1.05 1.42 18.13
CA ALA A 303 -1.44 0.02 18.21
C ALA A 303 -0.62 -0.80 17.20
N ASP A 304 -0.29 -2.05 17.51
CA ASP A 304 0.43 -2.94 16.58
C ASP A 304 -0.36 -3.14 15.26
N PHE A 305 -1.67 -2.96 15.33
CA PHE A 305 -2.65 -3.33 14.30
C PHE A 305 -3.60 -2.18 13.96
N LEU A 306 -4.05 -2.13 12.71
CA LEU A 306 -5.11 -1.22 12.28
C LEU A 306 -6.49 -1.79 12.68
N PRO A 307 -7.57 -0.98 12.71
CA PRO A 307 -8.93 -1.49 12.87
C PRO A 307 -9.39 -2.35 11.69
N ARG A 308 -10.24 -3.37 11.92
CA ARG A 308 -10.82 -4.20 10.85
C ARG A 308 -11.76 -3.35 10.00
N ARG A 309 -11.53 -3.28 8.68
CA ARG A 309 -12.45 -2.66 7.72
C ARG A 309 -13.54 -3.63 7.23
N CYS A 310 -13.29 -4.93 7.29
CA CYS A 310 -14.21 -5.99 6.85
C CYS A 310 -14.82 -6.77 8.01
N GLN A 311 -16.03 -7.29 7.81
CA GLN A 311 -16.60 -8.32 8.68
C GLN A 311 -15.82 -9.63 8.56
N ARG A 312 -16.10 -10.60 9.44
CA ARG A 312 -15.45 -11.92 9.40
C ARG A 312 -15.65 -12.56 8.03
N VAL A 313 -14.55 -12.87 7.35
CA VAL A 313 -14.54 -13.55 6.05
C VAL A 313 -14.74 -15.05 6.29
N ASP A 314 -15.91 -15.58 5.93
CA ASP A 314 -16.17 -17.01 5.89
C ASP A 314 -16.12 -17.48 4.43
N TYR A 315 -15.09 -18.26 4.09
CA TYR A 315 -14.91 -18.78 2.73
C TYR A 315 -16.00 -19.80 2.41
N ARG A 316 -16.52 -19.73 1.18
CA ARG A 316 -17.44 -20.74 0.66
C ARG A 316 -16.70 -22.08 0.55
N LYS A 317 -16.99 -23.00 1.47
CA LYS A 317 -16.52 -24.39 1.40
C LYS A 317 -17.38 -25.16 0.40
N ARG A 318 -16.70 -25.95 -0.43
CA ARG A 318 -17.34 -26.99 -1.24
C ARG A 318 -17.28 -28.32 -0.53
#